data_AF-A0A4Z0KHR3-F1
#
_entry.id   AF-A0A4Z0KHR3-F1
#
_cell.length_a   1.000
_cell.length_b   1.000
_cell.length_c   1.000
_cell.angle_alpha   90.00
_cell.angle_beta   90.00
_cell.angle_gamma   90.00
#
_symmetry.space_group_name_H-M   'P 1'
#
loop_
_entity.id
_entity.type
_entity.pdbx_description
1 polymer ?
#
loop_
_entity_poly.entity_id
_entity_poly.type
_entity_poly.pdbx_seq_one_letter_code
_entity_poly.pdbx_strand_id
1 'polypeptide(L)'
;MPVDVAALLQELDVLVTAGPSRSSWLLRTPDGAAFELEPTTPAEHLNAAQVRIDASRRIDGHSPLLHVGRIATAGVVGRAEAGEIDILTAKPIRLIHAGRIYEAAPAPSPRQPPRHTGKPAWVRWALQRYLLLTPTPSRQPVIAESLGTSQQSVSRSAQSMQSLVIDMGDGLFAPDRAQLLDRWRNEYPGPGGQEFGWYGLDAATKHVEAVVGLATQLEIHTLVSGDVAADKIAPWKLPMQGRVYVTEPIDLADEGFVPVPLDEANLVTCVPRDPTLWRLAPSQENYSESDDLPIADAAIVYWDLLMGGDQDSEEAAQQVSRLLTGDQR
;
A
#
# COMPACT_ATOMS: atom_id res chain seq x y z
N MET A 1 23.16 -9.12 1.08
CA MET A 1 22.44 -10.32 0.59
C MET A 1 22.97 -10.65 -0.79
N PRO A 2 23.18 -11.93 -1.12
CA PRO A 2 23.55 -12.33 -2.48
C PRO A 2 22.46 -11.89 -3.46
N VAL A 3 22.86 -11.38 -4.63
CA VAL A 3 21.92 -11.01 -5.69
C VAL A 3 21.37 -12.30 -6.30
N ASP A 4 20.07 -12.52 -6.21
CA ASP A 4 19.37 -13.61 -6.86
C ASP A 4 18.96 -13.19 -8.28
N VAL A 5 19.70 -13.70 -9.27
CA VAL A 5 19.53 -13.35 -10.69
C VAL A 5 18.16 -13.77 -11.20
N ALA A 6 17.65 -14.92 -10.76
CA ALA A 6 16.36 -15.43 -11.23
C ALA A 6 15.20 -14.60 -10.67
N ALA A 7 15.28 -14.23 -9.39
CA ALA A 7 14.28 -13.35 -8.76
C ALA A 7 14.22 -11.97 -9.45
N LEU A 8 15.37 -11.36 -9.76
CA LEU A 8 15.41 -10.09 -10.47
C LEU A 8 14.79 -10.18 -11.88
N LEU A 9 15.06 -11.26 -12.62
CA LEU A 9 14.49 -11.45 -13.95
C LEU A 9 12.98 -11.68 -13.88
N GLN A 10 12.49 -12.39 -12.87
CA GLN A 10 11.06 -12.57 -12.63
C GLN A 10 10.36 -11.24 -12.33
N GLU A 11 10.97 -10.35 -11.55
CA GLU A 11 10.42 -9.01 -11.26
C GLU A 11 10.38 -8.09 -12.50
N LEU A 12 11.15 -8.42 -13.53
CA LEU A 12 11.12 -7.75 -14.83
C LEU A 12 10.18 -8.45 -15.84
N ASP A 13 9.37 -9.41 -15.39
CA ASP A 13 8.54 -10.27 -16.24
C ASP A 13 9.34 -11.01 -17.33
N VAL A 14 10.62 -11.31 -17.06
CA VAL A 14 11.50 -12.05 -17.97
C VAL A 14 11.48 -13.53 -17.63
N LEU A 15 11.02 -14.35 -18.58
CA LEU A 15 11.03 -15.80 -18.44
C LEU A 15 12.42 -16.35 -18.72
N VAL A 16 12.91 -17.19 -17.79
CA VAL A 16 14.20 -17.87 -17.89
C VAL A 16 14.00 -19.33 -18.27
N THR A 17 14.67 -19.78 -19.32
CA THR A 17 14.70 -21.20 -19.73
C THR A 17 16.14 -21.67 -19.94
N ALA A 18 16.37 -22.98 -19.88
CA ALA A 18 17.70 -23.54 -20.09
C ALA A 18 18.16 -23.27 -21.54
N GLY A 19 19.35 -22.70 -21.68
CA GLY A 19 19.97 -22.49 -22.99
C GLY A 19 20.65 -23.76 -23.53
N PRO A 20 21.27 -23.68 -24.72
CA PRO A 20 21.92 -24.80 -25.38
C PRO A 20 23.21 -25.28 -24.66
N SER A 21 23.82 -24.45 -23.81
CA SER A 21 24.95 -24.80 -22.94
C SER A 21 24.52 -24.88 -21.47
N ARG A 22 25.35 -25.53 -20.63
CA ARG A 22 25.10 -25.63 -19.18
C ARG A 22 25.13 -24.29 -18.44
N SER A 23 25.77 -23.26 -19.01
CA SER A 23 25.90 -21.94 -18.41
C SER A 23 25.10 -20.85 -19.13
N SER A 24 24.57 -21.14 -20.32
CA SER A 24 23.70 -20.23 -21.07
C SER A 24 22.25 -20.33 -20.64
N TRP A 25 21.57 -19.19 -20.56
CA TRP A 25 20.14 -19.04 -20.33
C TRP A 25 19.48 -18.46 -21.57
N LEU A 26 18.29 -18.96 -21.92
CA LEU A 26 17.42 -18.34 -22.90
C LEU A 26 16.39 -17.49 -22.15
N LEU A 27 16.50 -16.17 -22.31
CA LEU A 27 15.63 -15.18 -21.70
C LEU A 27 14.55 -14.77 -22.71
N ARG A 28 13.31 -14.64 -22.23
CA ARG A 28 12.20 -14.08 -23.01
C ARG A 28 11.63 -12.88 -22.28
N THR A 29 11.65 -11.73 -22.94
CA THR A 29 11.18 -10.45 -22.37
C THR A 29 9.68 -10.25 -22.62
N PRO A 30 9.05 -9.30 -21.89
CA PRO A 30 7.62 -9.02 -22.02
C PRO A 30 7.18 -8.59 -23.42
N ASP A 31 8.08 -7.96 -24.19
CA ASP A 31 7.85 -7.56 -25.58
C ASP A 31 7.98 -8.73 -26.59
N GLY A 32 8.19 -9.95 -26.10
CA GLY A 32 8.30 -11.17 -26.89
C GLY A 32 9.69 -11.41 -27.50
N ALA A 33 10.68 -10.54 -27.24
CA ALA A 33 12.05 -10.78 -27.68
C ALA A 33 12.67 -11.96 -26.89
N ALA A 34 13.55 -12.70 -27.55
CA ALA A 34 14.25 -13.83 -26.95
C ALA A 34 15.75 -13.72 -27.23
N PHE A 35 16.57 -13.91 -26.20
CA PHE A 35 18.02 -13.81 -26.30
C PHE A 35 18.71 -14.81 -25.38
N GLU A 36 19.85 -15.30 -25.85
CA GLU A 36 20.68 -16.24 -25.12
C GLU A 36 21.83 -15.48 -24.46
N LEU A 37 21.98 -15.62 -23.13
CA LEU A 37 23.03 -14.96 -22.36
C LEU A 37 23.59 -15.88 -21.28
N GLU A 38 24.84 -15.66 -20.91
CA GLU A 38 25.50 -16.33 -19.79
C GLU A 38 25.66 -15.36 -18.61
N PRO A 39 24.93 -15.53 -17.49
CA PRO A 39 25.03 -14.64 -16.35
C PRO A 39 26.37 -14.79 -15.63
N THR A 40 27.01 -13.65 -15.33
CA THR A 40 28.25 -13.64 -14.56
C THR A 40 27.97 -13.82 -13.07
N THR A 41 29.02 -14.11 -12.28
CA THR A 41 28.90 -14.14 -10.82
C THR A 41 28.50 -12.74 -10.32
N PRO A 42 27.42 -12.62 -9.52
CA PRO A 42 26.96 -11.30 -9.09
C PRO A 42 28.00 -10.54 -8.27
N ALA A 43 28.23 -9.28 -8.62
CA ALA A 43 29.12 -8.37 -7.91
C ALA A 43 28.33 -7.33 -7.10
N GLU A 44 28.86 -6.86 -5.97
CA GLU A 44 28.23 -5.76 -5.23
C GLU A 44 28.23 -4.46 -6.05
N HIS A 45 29.35 -4.19 -6.74
CA HIS A 45 29.51 -3.01 -7.60
C HIS A 45 29.99 -3.41 -8.98
N LEU A 46 29.12 -3.25 -9.98
CA LEU A 46 29.45 -3.47 -11.37
C LEU A 46 30.15 -2.23 -11.94
N ASN A 47 31.47 -2.32 -12.07
CA ASN A 47 32.33 -1.27 -12.61
C ASN A 47 33.15 -1.78 -13.80
N ALA A 48 33.87 -0.88 -14.49
CA ALA A 48 34.67 -1.24 -15.67
C ALA A 48 35.78 -2.26 -15.40
N ALA A 49 36.26 -2.41 -14.17
CA ALA A 49 37.22 -3.46 -13.82
C ALA A 49 36.52 -4.82 -13.71
N GLN A 50 35.34 -4.89 -13.09
CA GLN A 50 34.55 -6.11 -12.99
C GLN A 50 34.14 -6.64 -14.37
N VAL A 51 33.66 -5.76 -15.26
CA VAL A 51 33.31 -6.13 -16.65
C VAL A 51 34.50 -6.75 -17.39
N ARG A 52 35.71 -6.22 -17.19
CA ARG A 52 36.94 -6.78 -17.78
C ARG A 52 37.32 -8.14 -17.19
N ILE A 53 37.16 -8.31 -15.88
CA ILE A 53 37.41 -9.58 -15.18
C ILE A 53 36.45 -10.65 -15.72
N ASP A 54 35.16 -10.35 -15.79
CA ASP A 54 34.14 -11.24 -16.32
C ASP A 54 34.45 -11.65 -17.77
N ALA A 55 34.78 -10.67 -18.62
CA ALA A 55 35.15 -10.92 -20.01
C ALA A 55 36.39 -11.82 -20.14
N SER A 56 37.37 -11.68 -19.25
CA SER A 56 38.57 -12.53 -19.22
C SER A 56 38.33 -13.95 -18.72
N ARG A 57 37.24 -14.18 -17.97
CA ARG A 57 36.83 -15.47 -17.43
C ARG A 57 35.90 -16.25 -18.36
N ARG A 58 35.57 -15.69 -19.52
CA ARG A 58 34.73 -16.36 -20.52
C ARG A 58 35.45 -17.60 -21.05
N ILE A 59 34.95 -18.77 -20.69
CA ILE A 59 35.55 -20.07 -21.04
C ILE A 59 35.11 -20.51 -22.44
N ASP A 60 33.84 -20.29 -22.80
CA ASP A 60 33.27 -20.68 -24.09
C ASP A 60 32.71 -19.45 -24.83
N GLY A 61 33.27 -19.15 -26.00
CA GLY A 61 32.97 -17.93 -26.78
C GLY A 61 31.61 -17.89 -27.48
N HIS A 62 30.65 -18.73 -27.12
CA HIS A 62 29.43 -18.95 -27.91
C HIS A 62 28.28 -18.00 -27.54
N SER A 63 28.10 -17.64 -26.26
CA SER A 63 26.97 -16.81 -25.79
C SER A 63 27.47 -15.50 -25.18
N PRO A 64 26.82 -14.34 -25.42
CA PRO A 64 27.17 -13.08 -24.79
C PRO A 64 27.03 -13.14 -23.26
N LEU A 65 27.85 -12.37 -22.54
CA LEU A 65 27.81 -12.32 -21.07
C LEU A 65 26.74 -11.33 -20.60
N LEU A 66 25.94 -11.73 -19.61
CA LEU A 66 25.10 -10.84 -18.83
C LEU A 66 25.82 -10.47 -17.54
N HIS A 67 26.33 -9.25 -17.44
CA HIS A 67 27.05 -8.80 -16.27
C HIS A 67 26.09 -8.49 -15.12
N VAL A 68 26.19 -9.23 -14.02
CA VAL A 68 25.26 -9.10 -12.89
C VAL A 68 25.89 -8.28 -11.76
N GLY A 69 25.15 -7.29 -11.26
CA GLY A 69 25.57 -6.53 -10.07
C GLY A 69 24.42 -6.05 -9.19
N ARG A 70 24.71 -5.67 -7.94
CA ARG A 70 23.72 -4.98 -7.12
C ARG A 70 23.52 -3.54 -7.58
N ILE A 71 24.61 -2.82 -7.82
CA ILE A 71 24.63 -1.43 -8.32
C ILE A 71 25.64 -1.34 -9.48
N ALA A 72 25.34 -0.58 -10.53
CA ALA A 72 26.27 -0.29 -11.62
C ALA A 72 26.73 1.18 -11.62
N THR A 73 27.98 1.42 -12.03
CA THR A 73 28.45 2.80 -12.21
C THR A 73 27.86 3.43 -13.47
N ALA A 74 27.70 4.76 -13.49
CA ALA A 74 27.14 5.47 -14.64
C ALA A 74 27.86 5.17 -15.96
N GLY A 75 29.18 4.97 -15.93
CA GLY A 75 29.95 4.58 -17.12
C GLY A 75 29.66 3.16 -17.61
N VAL A 76 29.32 2.22 -16.73
CA VAL A 76 28.88 0.87 -17.13
C VAL A 76 27.46 0.92 -17.69
N VAL A 77 26.56 1.67 -17.03
CA VAL A 77 25.19 1.88 -17.51
C VAL A 77 25.19 2.50 -18.91
N GLY A 78 25.94 3.59 -19.13
CA GLY A 78 25.99 4.24 -20.44
C GLY A 78 26.53 3.34 -21.56
N ARG A 79 27.47 2.43 -21.25
CA ARG A 79 27.94 1.43 -22.23
C ARG A 79 26.88 0.38 -22.54
N ALA A 80 26.09 -0.02 -21.55
CA ALA A 80 25.00 -0.95 -21.75
C ALA A 80 23.86 -0.33 -22.57
N GLU A 81 23.52 0.93 -22.29
CA GLU A 81 22.54 1.72 -23.06
C GLU A 81 22.99 1.92 -24.52
N ALA A 82 24.30 2.04 -24.75
CA ALA A 82 24.88 2.05 -26.10
C ALA A 82 24.91 0.66 -26.78
N GLY A 83 24.48 -0.40 -26.09
CA GLY A 83 24.48 -1.78 -26.59
C GLY A 83 25.86 -2.44 -26.66
N GLU A 84 26.86 -1.89 -25.96
CA GLU A 84 28.23 -2.44 -25.97
C GLU A 84 28.39 -3.66 -25.03
N ILE A 85 27.57 -3.72 -23.97
CA ILE A 85 27.56 -4.76 -22.95
C ILE A 85 26.12 -4.97 -22.46
N ASP A 86 25.85 -6.15 -21.91
CA ASP A 86 24.55 -6.45 -21.28
C ASP A 86 24.70 -6.49 -19.76
N ILE A 87 23.77 -5.87 -19.04
CA ILE A 87 23.83 -5.78 -17.57
C ILE A 87 22.48 -6.11 -16.92
N LEU A 88 22.54 -6.72 -15.74
CA LEU A 88 21.40 -6.86 -14.82
C LEU A 88 21.77 -6.25 -13.47
N THR A 89 21.00 -5.28 -13.00
CA THR A 89 21.19 -4.63 -11.69
C THR A 89 20.04 -4.89 -10.73
N ALA A 90 20.33 -4.90 -9.42
CA ALA A 90 19.32 -5.00 -8.37
C ALA A 90 18.83 -3.64 -7.84
N LYS A 91 19.62 -2.57 -8.00
CA LYS A 91 19.28 -1.21 -7.54
C LYS A 91 19.75 -0.15 -8.55
N PRO A 92 18.83 0.39 -9.39
CA PRO A 92 17.45 -0.07 -9.59
C PRO A 92 17.42 -1.48 -10.23
N ILE A 93 16.27 -2.17 -10.13
CA ILE A 93 16.05 -3.44 -10.83
C ILE A 93 15.89 -3.14 -12.31
N ARG A 94 16.90 -3.54 -13.09
CA ARG A 94 17.01 -3.18 -14.50
C ARG A 94 17.82 -4.22 -15.26
N LEU A 95 17.29 -4.67 -16.39
CA LEU A 95 18.02 -5.39 -17.42
C LEU A 95 18.26 -4.44 -18.59
N ILE A 96 19.51 -4.33 -19.04
CA ILE A 96 19.83 -3.65 -20.30
C ILE A 96 20.46 -4.68 -21.22
N HIS A 97 19.81 -4.96 -22.34
CA HIS A 97 20.29 -5.90 -23.36
C HIS A 97 20.29 -5.25 -24.73
N ALA A 98 21.44 -5.23 -25.41
CA ALA A 98 21.61 -4.63 -26.73
C ALA A 98 21.06 -3.19 -26.82
N GLY A 99 21.25 -2.39 -25.76
CA GLY A 99 20.76 -1.02 -25.64
C GLY A 99 19.26 -0.88 -25.31
N ARG A 100 18.51 -1.99 -25.23
CA ARG A 100 17.11 -1.98 -24.77
C ARG A 100 17.06 -2.09 -23.26
N ILE A 101 16.25 -1.22 -22.65
CA ILE A 101 16.11 -1.11 -21.21
C ILE A 101 14.78 -1.78 -20.80
N TYR A 102 14.86 -2.74 -19.88
CA TYR A 102 13.73 -3.31 -19.16
C TYR A 102 13.91 -2.93 -17.69
N GLU A 103 13.01 -2.09 -17.19
CA GLU A 103 12.97 -1.69 -15.79
C GLU A 103 11.71 -2.26 -15.17
N ALA A 104 11.81 -2.67 -13.90
CA ALA A 104 10.61 -2.90 -13.12
C ALA A 104 9.86 -1.55 -13.11
N ALA A 105 8.55 -1.58 -13.33
CA ALA A 105 7.74 -0.38 -13.16
C ALA A 105 8.12 0.22 -11.79
N PRO A 106 8.45 1.52 -11.70
CA PRO A 106 8.75 2.11 -10.41
C PRO A 106 7.57 1.80 -9.51
N ALA A 107 7.82 1.11 -8.39
CA ALA A 107 6.79 0.88 -7.38
C ALA A 107 6.09 2.23 -7.15
N PRO A 108 4.75 2.29 -7.25
CA PRO A 108 4.05 3.55 -7.12
C PRO A 108 4.48 4.18 -5.80
N SER A 109 5.01 5.40 -5.89
CA SER A 109 5.45 6.09 -4.68
C SER A 109 4.22 6.29 -3.79
N PRO A 110 4.30 5.93 -2.49
CA PRO A 110 3.18 6.13 -1.57
C PRO A 110 2.67 7.55 -1.69
N ARG A 111 1.35 7.70 -1.82
CA ARG A 111 0.75 9.01 -1.93
C ARG A 111 1.03 9.79 -0.66
N GLN A 112 1.50 11.04 -0.81
CA GLN A 112 1.72 11.88 0.37
C GLN A 112 0.38 12.42 0.86
N PRO A 113 0.09 12.33 2.18
CA PRO A 113 -1.11 12.92 2.73
C PRO A 113 -1.10 14.45 2.55
N PRO A 114 -2.27 15.09 2.37
CA PRO A 114 -2.41 16.53 2.37
C PRO A 114 -1.76 17.15 3.59
N ARG A 115 -0.95 18.19 3.37
CA ARG A 115 -0.32 18.94 4.47
C ARG A 115 -1.37 19.82 5.13
N HIS A 116 -1.69 19.53 6.40
CA HIS A 116 -2.54 20.40 7.20
C HIS A 116 -1.70 21.26 8.14
N THR A 117 -1.91 22.58 8.12
CA THR A 117 -1.29 23.52 9.07
C THR A 117 -2.34 24.01 10.07
N GLY A 118 -2.01 23.97 11.36
CA GLY A 118 -2.93 24.37 12.43
C GLY A 118 -3.66 23.19 13.11
N LYS A 119 -4.64 23.52 13.96
CA LYS A 119 -5.38 22.54 14.75
C LYS A 119 -6.23 21.64 13.84
N PRO A 120 -6.15 20.30 13.98
CA PRO A 120 -6.95 19.37 13.18
C PRO A 120 -8.46 19.62 13.31
N ALA A 121 -9.17 19.59 12.18
CA ALA A 121 -10.61 19.78 12.13
C ALA A 121 -11.36 18.44 12.23
N TRP A 122 -11.05 17.61 13.25
CA TRP A 122 -11.55 16.23 13.37
C TRP A 122 -13.07 16.11 13.23
N VAL A 123 -13.84 16.98 13.91
CA VAL A 123 -15.32 16.96 13.83
C VAL A 123 -15.82 17.20 12.41
N ARG A 124 -15.15 18.08 11.65
CA ARG A 124 -15.54 18.39 10.28
C ARG A 124 -15.29 17.20 9.36
N TRP A 125 -14.13 16.57 9.45
CA TRP A 125 -13.82 15.37 8.68
C TRP A 125 -14.70 14.18 9.08
N ALA A 126 -14.97 14.01 10.38
CA ALA A 126 -15.88 12.98 10.85
C ALA A 126 -17.33 13.21 10.38
N LEU A 127 -17.79 14.47 10.31
CA LEU A 127 -19.10 14.78 9.73
C LEU A 127 -19.16 14.44 8.24
N GLN A 128 -18.09 14.70 7.48
CA GLN A 128 -18.00 14.28 6.07
C GLN A 128 -18.09 12.76 5.95
N ARG A 129 -17.31 12.01 6.75
CA ARG A 129 -17.36 10.54 6.80
C ARG A 129 -18.75 10.03 7.18
N TYR A 130 -19.38 10.59 8.21
CA TYR A 130 -20.75 10.21 8.62
C TYR A 130 -21.75 10.34 7.45
N LEU A 131 -21.72 11.48 6.73
CA LEU A 131 -22.61 11.72 5.60
C LEU A 131 -22.26 10.89 4.37
N LEU A 132 -21.00 10.43 4.24
CA LEU A 132 -20.60 9.46 3.24
C LEU A 132 -21.10 8.05 3.57
N LEU A 133 -21.26 7.70 4.85
CA LEU A 133 -21.73 6.38 5.29
C LEU A 133 -23.26 6.30 5.40
N THR A 134 -23.93 7.44 5.57
CA THR A 134 -25.37 7.52 5.82
C THR A 134 -26.10 8.09 4.59
N PRO A 135 -26.77 7.25 3.78
CA PRO A 135 -27.42 7.70 2.55
C PRO A 135 -28.75 8.45 2.77
N THR A 136 -29.21 8.58 4.02
CA THR A 136 -30.46 9.27 4.38
C THR A 136 -30.18 10.53 5.22
N PRO A 137 -31.04 11.57 5.12
CA PRO A 137 -30.92 12.76 5.95
C PRO A 137 -30.89 12.42 7.45
N SER A 138 -29.98 13.04 8.19
CA SER A 138 -29.79 12.78 9.62
C SER A 138 -29.83 14.06 10.45
N ARG A 139 -30.60 14.06 11.54
CA ARG A 139 -30.75 15.24 12.40
C ARG A 139 -29.43 15.55 13.12
N GLN A 140 -29.09 16.83 13.24
CA GLN A 140 -27.84 17.27 13.88
C GLN A 140 -27.61 16.72 15.30
N PRO A 141 -28.64 16.58 16.18
CA PRO A 141 -28.45 15.93 17.49
C PRO A 141 -28.02 14.46 17.38
N VAL A 142 -28.60 13.71 16.43
CA VAL A 142 -28.25 12.30 16.19
C VAL A 142 -26.81 12.20 15.71
N ILE A 143 -26.42 13.05 14.75
CA ILE A 143 -25.04 13.10 14.27
C ILE A 143 -24.08 13.46 15.41
N ALA A 144 -24.45 14.43 16.25
CA ALA A 144 -23.61 14.86 17.36
C ALA A 144 -23.35 13.73 18.37
N GLU A 145 -24.38 12.94 18.67
CA GLU A 145 -24.28 11.75 19.51
C GLU A 145 -23.35 10.70 18.88
N SER A 146 -23.55 10.36 17.61
CA SER A 146 -22.69 9.40 16.89
C SER A 146 -21.23 9.85 16.87
N LEU A 147 -20.97 11.15 16.67
CA LEU A 147 -19.61 11.69 16.61
C LEU A 147 -18.99 11.98 17.98
N GLY A 148 -19.74 11.84 19.09
CA GLY A 148 -19.28 12.21 20.42
C GLY A 148 -18.96 13.71 20.57
N THR A 149 -19.75 14.57 19.92
CA THR A 149 -19.56 16.03 19.92
C THR A 149 -20.86 16.76 20.25
N SER A 150 -20.86 18.09 20.20
CA SER A 150 -22.07 18.89 20.41
C SER A 150 -22.80 19.20 19.11
N GLN A 151 -24.13 19.38 19.19
CA GLN A 151 -24.93 19.84 18.06
C GLN A 151 -24.41 21.16 17.46
N GLN A 152 -23.89 22.09 18.29
CA GLN A 152 -23.33 23.34 17.77
C GLN A 152 -22.06 23.09 16.93
N SER A 153 -21.23 22.12 17.30
CA SER A 153 -20.04 21.73 16.53
C SER A 153 -20.41 21.11 15.19
N VAL A 154 -21.46 20.28 15.15
CA VAL A 154 -22.03 19.75 13.90
C VAL A 154 -22.56 20.88 13.03
N SER A 155 -23.37 21.79 13.58
CA SER A 155 -23.94 22.93 12.87
C SER A 155 -22.85 23.82 12.24
N ARG A 156 -21.83 24.21 13.02
CA ARG A 156 -20.69 25.00 12.52
C ARG A 156 -19.91 24.28 11.43
N SER A 157 -19.69 22.98 11.59
CA SER A 157 -19.00 22.17 10.59
C SER A 157 -19.80 22.09 9.29
N ALA A 158 -21.12 21.85 9.37
CA ALA A 158 -22.03 21.85 8.23
C ALA A 158 -22.02 23.19 7.48
N GLN A 159 -22.13 24.30 8.20
CA GLN A 159 -22.06 25.65 7.61
C GLN A 159 -20.76 25.89 6.83
N SER A 160 -19.63 25.34 7.28
CA SER A 160 -18.35 25.47 6.59
C SER A 160 -18.26 24.72 5.26
N MET A 161 -19.15 23.75 5.02
CA MET A 161 -19.15 22.88 3.84
C MET A 161 -20.09 23.34 2.72
N GLN A 162 -20.88 24.39 2.97
CA GLN A 162 -21.72 25.06 1.97
C GLN A 162 -22.56 24.06 1.16
N SER A 163 -22.48 24.08 -0.18
CA SER A 163 -23.30 23.29 -1.10
C SER A 163 -23.10 21.77 -1.00
N LEU A 164 -22.06 21.30 -0.30
CA LEU A 164 -21.80 19.87 -0.14
C LEU A 164 -22.69 19.21 0.91
N VAL A 165 -23.24 19.99 1.82
CA VAL A 165 -24.12 19.52 2.89
C VAL A 165 -25.32 20.44 2.95
N ILE A 166 -26.49 19.89 2.66
CA ILE A 166 -27.76 20.62 2.70
C ILE A 166 -28.57 20.14 3.91
N ASP A 167 -29.33 21.06 4.49
CA ASP A 167 -30.36 20.74 5.47
C ASP A 167 -31.69 20.59 4.74
N MET A 168 -32.23 19.37 4.72
CA MET A 168 -33.50 19.03 4.07
C MET A 168 -34.72 19.37 4.95
N GLY A 169 -34.50 19.93 6.14
CA GLY A 169 -35.53 20.23 7.13
C GLY A 169 -35.80 19.05 8.08
N ASP A 170 -35.57 17.82 7.64
CA ASP A 170 -35.61 16.60 8.45
C ASP A 170 -34.22 16.08 8.85
N GLY A 171 -33.15 16.62 8.25
CA GLY A 171 -31.77 16.30 8.58
C GLY A 171 -30.75 16.87 7.60
N LEU A 172 -29.48 16.78 7.98
CA LEU A 172 -28.35 17.06 7.10
C LEU A 172 -28.16 15.90 6.11
N PHE A 173 -27.87 16.25 4.87
CA PHE A 173 -27.70 15.32 3.77
C PHE A 173 -26.60 15.79 2.81
N ALA A 174 -25.89 14.84 2.21
CA ALA A 174 -24.88 15.10 1.17
C ALA A 174 -25.46 14.75 -0.21
N PRO A 175 -25.88 15.74 -1.03
CA PRO A 175 -26.55 15.47 -2.30
C PRO A 175 -25.63 14.86 -3.36
N ASP A 176 -24.34 15.22 -3.32
CA ASP A 176 -23.30 14.67 -4.17
C ASP A 176 -22.21 14.02 -3.30
N ARG A 177 -22.38 12.73 -3.02
CA ARG A 177 -21.44 11.95 -2.20
C ARG A 177 -20.08 11.79 -2.89
N ALA A 178 -20.03 11.80 -4.22
CA ALA A 178 -18.76 11.74 -4.96
C ALA A 178 -17.96 13.02 -4.78
N GLN A 179 -18.60 14.18 -4.89
CA GLN A 179 -17.96 15.47 -4.62
C GLN A 179 -17.57 15.63 -3.14
N LEU A 180 -18.39 15.11 -2.21
CA LEU A 180 -18.04 15.09 -0.79
C LEU A 180 -16.81 14.22 -0.51
N LEU A 181 -16.73 13.03 -1.12
CA LEU A 181 -15.59 12.12 -0.98
C LEU A 181 -14.31 12.73 -1.55
N ASP A 182 -14.39 13.34 -2.74
CA ASP A 182 -13.23 14.00 -3.35
C ASP A 182 -12.75 15.19 -2.50
N ARG A 183 -13.65 15.98 -1.92
CA ARG A 183 -13.23 17.03 -0.98
C ARG A 183 -12.60 16.44 0.26
N TRP A 184 -13.21 15.43 0.86
CA TRP A 184 -12.71 14.82 2.10
C TRP A 184 -11.31 14.26 1.89
N ARG A 185 -11.07 13.47 0.83
CA ARG A 185 -9.75 12.90 0.54
C ARG A 185 -8.68 13.97 0.24
N ASN A 186 -9.07 15.12 -0.30
CA ASN A 186 -8.11 16.19 -0.62
C ASN A 186 -7.76 17.05 0.61
N GLU A 187 -8.56 17.01 1.68
CA GLU A 187 -8.39 17.84 2.87
C GLU A 187 -8.01 17.06 4.13
N TYR A 188 -8.37 15.78 4.23
CA TYR A 188 -8.07 14.95 5.39
C TYR A 188 -6.58 14.56 5.37
N PRO A 189 -5.79 14.88 6.42
CA PRO A 189 -4.36 14.56 6.46
C PRO A 189 -4.08 13.11 6.85
N GLY A 190 -5.12 12.29 7.05
CA GLY A 190 -5.01 10.97 7.65
C GLY A 190 -5.20 10.97 9.17
N PRO A 191 -5.30 9.76 9.76
CA PRO A 191 -5.50 9.59 11.21
C PRO A 191 -4.29 10.05 12.04
N GLY A 192 -3.12 10.16 11.41
CA GLY A 192 -1.85 10.48 12.06
C GLY A 192 -1.54 9.51 13.19
N GLY A 193 -0.70 9.96 14.14
CA GLY A 193 -0.37 9.14 15.30
C GLY A 193 0.97 8.45 15.20
N GLN A 194 1.14 7.42 16.02
CA GLN A 194 2.37 6.63 16.08
C GLN A 194 2.14 5.31 15.34
N GLU A 195 3.00 5.05 14.36
CA GLU A 195 2.95 3.82 13.56
C GLU A 195 4.13 2.92 13.92
N PHE A 196 3.88 1.61 13.92
CA PHE A 196 4.86 0.57 14.18
C PHE A 196 4.78 -0.46 13.06
N GLY A 197 5.91 -0.68 12.39
CA GLY A 197 6.05 -1.65 11.31
C GLY A 197 6.43 -3.02 11.84
N TRP A 198 5.76 -4.05 11.33
CA TRP A 198 5.98 -5.44 11.69
C TRP A 198 6.09 -6.29 10.43
N TYR A 199 6.93 -7.32 10.52
CA TYR A 199 7.10 -8.31 9.49
C TYR A 199 6.77 -9.70 10.04
N GLY A 200 5.82 -10.38 9.40
CA GLY A 200 5.48 -11.79 9.66
C GLY A 200 5.53 -12.63 8.37
N LEU A 201 5.54 -13.97 8.50
CA LEU A 201 5.63 -14.87 7.33
C LEU A 201 4.29 -15.39 6.82
N ASP A 202 3.24 -15.33 7.64
CA ASP A 202 1.87 -15.68 7.24
C ASP A 202 1.23 -14.67 6.26
N ALA A 203 0.01 -14.97 5.82
CA ALA A 203 -0.80 -14.06 5.02
C ALA A 203 -1.33 -12.88 5.85
N ALA A 204 -1.55 -11.73 5.21
CA ALA A 204 -1.99 -10.49 5.87
C ALA A 204 -3.26 -10.66 6.73
N THR A 205 -4.24 -11.46 6.28
CA THR A 205 -5.46 -11.75 7.05
C THR A 205 -5.14 -12.44 8.38
N LYS A 206 -4.25 -13.45 8.37
CA LYS A 206 -3.82 -14.15 9.58
C LYS A 206 -3.04 -13.23 10.51
N HIS A 207 -2.22 -12.33 9.96
CA HIS A 207 -1.51 -11.35 10.77
C HIS A 207 -2.48 -10.45 11.53
N VAL A 208 -3.49 -9.93 10.84
CA VAL A 208 -4.53 -9.09 11.44
C VAL A 208 -5.32 -9.86 12.51
N GLU A 209 -5.71 -11.10 12.23
CA GLU A 209 -6.39 -11.96 13.21
C GLU A 209 -5.55 -12.16 14.47
N ALA A 210 -4.24 -12.40 14.34
CA ALA A 210 -3.34 -12.53 15.47
C ALA A 210 -3.26 -11.23 16.31
N VAL A 211 -3.15 -10.06 15.66
CA VAL A 211 -3.16 -8.76 16.36
C VAL A 211 -4.48 -8.53 17.09
N VAL A 212 -5.62 -8.79 16.44
CA VAL A 212 -6.94 -8.62 17.05
C VAL A 212 -7.12 -9.59 18.23
N GLY A 213 -6.66 -10.83 18.10
CA GLY A 213 -6.68 -11.83 19.16
C GLY A 213 -5.87 -11.39 20.39
N LEU A 214 -4.63 -10.95 20.18
CA LEU A 214 -3.78 -10.44 21.26
C LEU A 214 -4.36 -9.17 21.89
N ALA A 215 -4.80 -8.21 21.07
CA ALA A 215 -5.40 -6.97 21.57
C ALA A 215 -6.63 -7.23 22.44
N THR A 216 -7.46 -8.20 22.05
CA THR A 216 -8.62 -8.63 22.85
C THR A 216 -8.18 -9.18 24.22
N GLN A 217 -7.12 -10.00 24.26
CA GLN A 217 -6.58 -10.51 25.53
C GLN A 217 -6.03 -9.40 26.43
N LEU A 218 -5.52 -8.31 25.83
CA LEU A 218 -4.98 -7.14 26.52
C LEU A 218 -6.03 -6.05 26.79
N GLU A 219 -7.30 -6.28 26.45
CA GLU A 219 -8.39 -5.30 26.55
C GLU A 219 -8.12 -4.00 25.74
N ILE A 220 -7.38 -4.10 24.64
CA ILE A 220 -7.06 -3.00 23.73
C ILE A 220 -8.04 -2.98 22.57
N HIS A 221 -8.69 -1.83 22.34
CA HIS A 221 -9.61 -1.67 21.23
C HIS A 221 -8.87 -1.62 19.89
N THR A 222 -9.41 -2.34 18.90
CA THR A 222 -8.83 -2.43 17.56
C THR A 222 -9.83 -2.03 16.47
N LEU A 223 -9.30 -1.46 15.39
CA LEU A 223 -10.00 -1.32 14.11
C LEU A 223 -9.09 -1.76 12.96
N VAL A 224 -9.55 -2.73 12.18
CA VAL A 224 -8.89 -3.23 10.98
C VAL A 224 -9.18 -2.31 9.80
N SER A 225 -8.15 -1.97 9.03
CA SER A 225 -8.23 -1.11 7.85
C SER A 225 -7.36 -1.65 6.71
N GLY A 226 -7.19 -0.87 5.64
CA GLY A 226 -6.38 -1.22 4.47
C GLY A 226 -6.91 -2.46 3.74
N ASP A 227 -6.00 -3.27 3.21
CA ASP A 227 -6.35 -4.39 2.34
C ASP A 227 -7.29 -5.42 2.98
N VAL A 228 -7.02 -5.82 4.22
CA VAL A 228 -7.82 -6.85 4.91
C VAL A 228 -9.25 -6.36 5.16
N ALA A 229 -9.41 -5.08 5.51
CA ALA A 229 -10.73 -4.46 5.61
C ALA A 229 -11.42 -4.32 4.25
N ALA A 230 -10.65 -3.95 3.21
CA ALA A 230 -11.14 -3.79 1.85
C ALA A 230 -11.69 -5.10 1.29
N ASP A 231 -11.00 -6.21 1.52
CA ASP A 231 -11.42 -7.55 1.10
C ASP A 231 -12.77 -7.95 1.70
N LYS A 232 -13.04 -7.53 2.94
CA LYS A 232 -14.32 -7.78 3.61
C LYS A 232 -15.48 -6.93 3.06
N ILE A 233 -15.23 -5.66 2.71
CA ILE A 233 -16.30 -4.74 2.27
C ILE A 233 -16.49 -4.69 0.75
N ALA A 234 -15.42 -4.87 -0.02
CA ALA A 234 -15.37 -4.77 -1.48
C ALA A 234 -14.26 -5.69 -2.05
N PRO A 235 -14.43 -7.02 -1.99
CA PRO A 235 -13.41 -7.98 -2.41
C PRO A 235 -13.03 -7.78 -3.87
N TRP A 236 -11.75 -7.51 -4.11
CA TRP A 236 -11.25 -7.20 -5.46
C TRP A 236 -9.79 -7.62 -5.68
N LYS A 237 -8.91 -7.45 -4.67
CA LYS A 237 -7.54 -7.97 -4.68
C LYS A 237 -7.28 -8.85 -3.45
N LEU A 238 -6.28 -9.73 -3.56
CA LEU A 238 -5.78 -10.45 -2.40
C LEU A 238 -5.05 -9.49 -1.45
N PRO A 239 -5.33 -9.55 -0.13
CA PRO A 239 -4.62 -8.70 0.82
C PRO A 239 -3.13 -8.99 0.89
N MET A 240 -2.31 -7.95 0.77
CA MET A 240 -0.85 -8.06 0.88
C MET A 240 -0.32 -7.46 2.17
N GLN A 241 -0.99 -6.44 2.69
CA GLN A 241 -0.57 -5.75 3.92
C GLN A 241 -1.70 -5.66 4.95
N GLY A 242 -1.37 -5.88 6.22
CA GLY A 242 -2.27 -5.65 7.34
C GLY A 242 -2.16 -4.23 7.88
N ARG A 243 -3.28 -3.60 8.23
CA ARG A 243 -3.30 -2.34 8.98
C ARG A 243 -4.31 -2.41 10.11
N VAL A 244 -3.84 -2.15 11.33
CA VAL A 244 -4.67 -2.21 12.53
C VAL A 244 -4.48 -0.94 13.36
N TYR A 245 -5.55 -0.18 13.54
CA TYR A 245 -5.58 0.88 14.54
C TYR A 245 -5.78 0.26 15.92
N VAL A 246 -5.00 0.73 16.89
CA VAL A 246 -5.02 0.30 18.28
C VAL A 246 -5.15 1.53 19.19
N THR A 247 -5.82 1.41 20.33
CA THR A 247 -5.87 2.53 21.30
C THR A 247 -4.55 2.74 22.03
N GLU A 248 -3.73 1.70 22.13
CA GLU A 248 -2.44 1.70 22.82
C GLU A 248 -1.41 0.87 22.03
N PRO A 249 -0.10 1.16 22.12
CA PRO A 249 0.92 0.35 21.45
C PRO A 249 0.89 -1.10 21.92
N ILE A 250 1.01 -2.03 20.97
CA ILE A 250 1.08 -3.48 21.22
C ILE A 250 2.44 -3.98 20.74
N ASP A 251 3.11 -4.79 21.56
CA ASP A 251 4.30 -5.53 21.15
C ASP A 251 3.87 -6.88 20.57
N LEU A 252 4.29 -7.16 19.33
CA LEU A 252 3.95 -8.39 18.61
C LEU A 252 5.14 -9.36 18.52
N ALA A 253 6.27 -9.07 19.17
CA ALA A 253 7.47 -9.91 19.09
C ALA A 253 7.21 -11.35 19.55
N ASP A 254 6.41 -11.53 20.59
CA ASP A 254 6.05 -12.85 21.14
C ASP A 254 5.03 -13.60 20.27
N GLU A 255 4.38 -12.91 19.31
CA GLU A 255 3.41 -13.48 18.35
C GLU A 255 4.08 -13.84 17.00
N GLY A 256 5.41 -13.93 16.97
CA GLY A 256 6.16 -14.34 15.78
C GLY A 256 6.39 -13.23 14.76
N PHE A 257 6.14 -11.97 15.13
CA PHE A 257 6.49 -10.80 14.31
C PHE A 257 7.87 -10.26 14.66
N VAL A 258 8.49 -9.60 13.69
CA VAL A 258 9.73 -8.86 13.89
C VAL A 258 9.47 -7.36 13.64
N PRO A 259 9.89 -6.45 14.53
CA PRO A 259 9.76 -5.02 14.29
C PRO A 259 10.69 -4.60 13.15
N VAL A 260 10.15 -3.86 12.19
CA VAL A 260 10.86 -3.41 10.99
C VAL A 260 10.51 -1.94 10.66
N PRO A 261 11.32 -1.26 9.84
CA PRO A 261 10.93 0.01 9.23
C PRO A 261 9.60 -0.09 8.47
N LEU A 262 8.83 1.00 8.40
CA LEU A 262 7.49 1.01 7.79
C LEU A 262 7.50 0.63 6.30
N ASP A 263 8.58 0.90 5.58
CA ASP A 263 8.76 0.55 4.17
C ASP A 263 9.08 -0.93 3.93
N GLU A 264 9.43 -1.68 4.99
CA GLU A 264 9.66 -3.12 4.94
C GLU A 264 8.51 -3.92 5.59
N ALA A 265 7.55 -3.24 6.22
CA ALA A 265 6.47 -3.87 6.98
C ALA A 265 5.40 -4.49 6.07
N ASN A 266 4.93 -5.69 6.41
CA ASN A 266 3.70 -6.27 5.85
C ASN A 266 2.51 -6.20 6.83
N LEU A 267 2.74 -5.66 8.02
CA LEU A 267 1.72 -5.32 9.01
C LEU A 267 2.10 -3.99 9.68
N VAL A 268 1.15 -3.06 9.76
CA VAL A 268 1.32 -1.80 10.49
C VAL A 268 0.28 -1.71 11.59
N THR A 269 0.74 -1.52 12.84
CA THR A 269 -0.12 -1.08 13.93
C THR A 269 0.00 0.43 14.12
N CYS A 270 -1.11 1.10 14.38
CA CYS A 270 -1.16 2.56 14.49
C CYS A 270 -1.98 2.98 15.72
N VAL A 271 -1.40 3.83 16.57
CA VAL A 271 -2.15 4.55 17.61
C VAL A 271 -2.55 5.91 17.04
N PRO A 272 -3.81 6.07 16.55
CA PRO A 272 -4.19 7.25 15.78
C PRO A 272 -4.35 8.49 16.66
N ARG A 273 -4.09 9.67 16.08
CA ARG A 273 -4.42 10.96 16.72
C ARG A 273 -5.86 11.40 16.49
N ASP A 274 -6.49 10.92 15.42
CA ASP A 274 -7.90 11.19 15.14
C ASP A 274 -8.79 10.32 16.07
N PRO A 275 -9.46 10.93 17.07
CA PRO A 275 -10.31 10.18 18.00
C PRO A 275 -11.62 9.73 17.36
N THR A 276 -11.95 10.23 16.17
CA THR A 276 -13.24 9.97 15.52
C THR A 276 -13.29 8.65 14.77
N LEU A 277 -12.15 7.94 14.61
CA LEU A 277 -12.10 6.58 14.06
C LEU A 277 -12.99 5.64 14.89
N TRP A 278 -12.84 5.68 16.21
CA TRP A 278 -13.57 4.84 17.16
C TRP A 278 -15.07 5.13 17.24
N ARG A 279 -15.51 6.30 16.76
CA ARG A 279 -16.90 6.76 16.86
C ARG A 279 -17.77 6.33 15.68
N LEU A 280 -17.16 6.19 14.51
CA LEU A 280 -17.85 5.86 13.27
C LEU A 280 -17.66 4.40 12.84
N ALA A 281 -16.80 3.67 13.52
CA ALA A 281 -16.74 2.23 13.37
C ALA A 281 -18.08 1.59 13.77
N PRO A 282 -18.49 0.50 13.09
CA PRO A 282 -19.63 -0.29 13.54
C PRO A 282 -19.40 -0.76 14.99
N SER A 283 -20.46 -0.76 15.81
CA SER A 283 -20.35 -1.05 17.24
C SER A 283 -19.70 -2.41 17.52
N GLN A 284 -18.64 -2.40 18.33
CA GLN A 284 -17.85 -3.57 18.76
C GLN A 284 -18.73 -4.69 19.36
N GLU A 285 -19.84 -4.32 20.01
CA GLU A 285 -20.82 -5.25 20.59
C GLU A 285 -21.44 -6.21 19.57
N ASN A 286 -21.48 -5.84 18.27
CA ASN A 286 -21.96 -6.72 17.21
C ASN A 286 -20.93 -7.78 16.79
N TYR A 287 -19.65 -7.56 17.12
CA TYR A 287 -18.54 -8.43 16.71
C TYR A 287 -18.18 -9.47 17.76
N SER A 288 -18.51 -9.25 19.04
CA SER A 288 -18.22 -10.21 20.11
C SER A 288 -18.96 -11.55 19.99
N GLU A 289 -19.99 -11.64 19.14
CA GLU A 289 -20.74 -12.89 18.88
C GLU A 289 -20.50 -13.48 17.47
N SER A 290 -19.81 -12.76 16.58
CA SER A 290 -19.50 -13.19 15.21
C SER A 290 -18.00 -13.31 15.02
N ASP A 291 -17.53 -14.29 14.25
CA ASP A 291 -16.12 -14.49 13.87
C ASP A 291 -15.60 -13.40 12.90
N ASP A 292 -16.09 -12.16 13.06
CA ASP A 292 -15.92 -11.06 12.12
C ASP A 292 -15.05 -9.97 12.73
N LEU A 293 -14.13 -9.44 11.93
CA LEU A 293 -13.12 -8.51 12.39
C LEU A 293 -13.76 -7.14 12.71
N PRO A 294 -13.24 -6.40 13.70
CA PRO A 294 -13.68 -5.03 13.96
C PRO A 294 -13.15 -4.08 12.87
N ILE A 295 -13.91 -3.83 11.82
CA ILE A 295 -13.44 -3.05 10.66
C ILE A 295 -13.66 -1.55 10.86
N ALA A 296 -12.71 -0.72 10.44
CA ALA A 296 -12.87 0.73 10.34
C ALA A 296 -13.98 1.11 9.36
N ASP A 297 -14.53 2.32 9.47
CA ASP A 297 -15.52 2.75 8.47
C ASP A 297 -14.92 2.83 7.06
N ALA A 298 -15.76 2.59 6.06
CA ALA A 298 -15.34 2.48 4.66
C ALA A 298 -14.58 3.71 4.13
N ALA A 299 -14.80 4.91 4.68
CA ALA A 299 -14.03 6.09 4.29
C ALA A 299 -12.57 6.05 4.78
N ILE A 300 -12.31 5.53 5.98
CA ILE A 300 -10.95 5.28 6.47
C ILE A 300 -10.28 4.12 5.72
N VAL A 301 -11.03 3.06 5.40
CA VAL A 301 -10.51 1.96 4.56
C VAL A 301 -10.10 2.49 3.18
N TYR A 302 -10.95 3.29 2.54
CA TYR A 302 -10.65 3.98 1.28
C TYR A 302 -9.38 4.84 1.38
N TRP A 303 -9.24 5.59 2.46
CA TRP A 303 -8.07 6.44 2.69
C TRP A 303 -6.78 5.63 2.81
N ASP A 304 -6.80 4.58 3.60
CA ASP A 304 -5.60 3.76 3.84
C ASP A 304 -5.18 3.01 2.58
N LEU A 305 -6.12 2.56 1.75
CA LEU A 305 -5.80 2.03 0.42
C LEU A 305 -5.17 3.10 -0.48
N LEU A 306 -5.73 4.33 -0.52
CA LEU A 306 -5.14 5.39 -1.35
C LEU A 306 -3.74 5.81 -0.93
N MET A 307 -3.44 5.73 0.37
CA MET A 307 -2.10 6.01 0.91
C MET A 307 -1.18 4.80 0.81
N GLY A 308 -1.75 3.59 0.61
CA GLY A 308 -1.04 2.36 0.33
C GLY A 308 -0.19 2.49 -0.93
N GLY A 309 1.05 2.01 -0.85
CA GLY A 309 2.04 2.10 -1.93
C GLY A 309 2.03 0.90 -2.88
N ASP A 310 1.06 -0.02 -2.75
CA ASP A 310 1.01 -1.21 -3.60
C ASP A 310 0.44 -0.87 -4.98
N GLN A 311 0.85 -1.65 -5.99
CA GLN A 311 0.50 -1.48 -7.40
C GLN A 311 -1.00 -1.26 -7.63
N ASP A 312 -1.84 -2.05 -6.96
CA ASP A 312 -3.29 -2.07 -7.20
C ASP A 312 -4.09 -1.31 -6.12
N SER A 313 -3.43 -0.52 -5.27
CA SER A 313 -4.08 0.13 -4.12
C SER A 313 -5.10 1.20 -4.55
N GLU A 314 -4.82 1.93 -5.62
CA GLU A 314 -5.74 2.95 -6.16
C GLU A 314 -7.00 2.31 -6.75
N GLU A 315 -6.86 1.15 -7.40
CA GLU A 315 -7.97 0.41 -8.00
C GLU A 315 -8.84 -0.24 -6.92
N ALA A 316 -8.21 -0.80 -5.87
CA ALA A 316 -8.92 -1.27 -4.68
C ALA A 316 -9.67 -0.13 -3.98
N ALA A 317 -9.04 1.04 -3.82
CA ALA A 317 -9.70 2.23 -3.28
C ALA A 317 -10.89 2.66 -4.15
N GLN A 318 -10.78 2.55 -5.48
CA GLN A 318 -11.88 2.85 -6.38
C GLN A 318 -13.10 1.95 -6.13
N GLN A 319 -12.90 0.67 -5.79
CA GLN A 319 -14.01 -0.23 -5.43
C GLN A 319 -14.73 0.24 -4.16
N VAL A 320 -13.98 0.58 -3.11
CA VAL A 320 -14.56 1.11 -1.86
C VAL A 320 -15.28 2.45 -2.11
N SER A 321 -14.75 3.30 -3.00
CA SER A 321 -15.38 4.57 -3.36
C SER A 321 -16.78 4.38 -3.97
N ARG A 322 -17.01 3.31 -4.75
CA ARG A 322 -18.32 3.01 -5.35
C ARG A 322 -19.36 2.69 -4.28
N LEU A 323 -18.97 2.01 -3.21
CA LEU A 323 -19.83 1.78 -2.04
C LEU A 323 -20.19 3.10 -1.33
N LEU A 324 -19.19 3.97 -1.13
CA LEU A 324 -19.35 5.27 -0.46
C LEU A 324 -20.15 6.30 -1.26
N THR A 325 -20.24 6.13 -2.57
CA THR A 325 -20.94 7.08 -3.47
C THR A 325 -22.28 6.55 -3.96
N GLY A 326 -22.50 5.23 -3.90
CA GLY A 326 -23.71 4.58 -4.41
C GLY A 326 -23.66 4.29 -5.92
N ASP A 327 -22.51 4.49 -6.57
CA ASP A 327 -22.30 4.16 -7.98
C ASP A 327 -22.09 2.63 -8.14
N GLN A 328 -23.20 1.90 -8.24
CA GLN A 328 -23.21 0.51 -8.69
C GLN A 328 -23.37 0.51 -10.22
N ARG A 329 -22.25 0.59 -10.96
CA ARG A 329 -22.20 0.33 -12.41
C ARG A 329 -21.23 -0.79 -12.72
#